data_AF-E6LCE8-F1
#
_entry.id   AF-E6LCE8-F1
#
_cell.length_a   1.000
_cell.length_b   1.000
_cell.length_c   1.000
_cell.angle_alpha   90.00
_cell.angle_beta   90.00
_cell.angle_gamma   90.00
#
_symmetry.space_group_name_H-M   'P 1'
#
loop_
_entity.id
_entity.type
_entity.pdbx_description
1 polymer ?
#
loop_
_entity_poly.entity_id
_entity_poly.type
_entity_poly.pdbx_seq_one_letter_code
_entity_poly.pdbx_strand_id
1 'polypeptide(L)'
;MEKDEIDQQHMAGFNPMGREESSHRLSGQISLVRPHHCQWSAFAQSQNQKVVKGMLAGPVTILNWSFPREDVSTKESTLQLALAIQEEVLGLEKNGIRMIQIDEAALGEKLPLRQSDWCFEYLDWAIPAFRLVHSKVKPETQIHTHMKHYVPILLFWMNWFVDTLKQQSVRVFMISILLVSLQLKS
;
A
#
# COMPACT_ATOMS: atom_id res chain seq x y z
N MET A 1 -56.21 6.99 15.39
CA MET A 1 -55.26 8.11 15.52
C MET A 1 -54.19 7.66 16.49
N GLU A 2 -53.05 7.27 15.94
CA GLU A 2 -51.70 7.19 16.54
C GLU A 2 -50.89 6.19 15.71
N LYS A 3 -50.27 6.70 14.64
CA LYS A 3 -49.28 5.97 13.83
C LYS A 3 -48.31 6.92 13.12
N ASP A 4 -48.05 8.11 13.69
CA ASP A 4 -47.31 9.19 13.01
C ASP A 4 -46.03 9.67 13.75
N GLU A 5 -45.36 8.82 14.53
CA GLU A 5 -44.14 9.26 15.26
C GLU A 5 -42.91 8.35 15.12
N ILE A 6 -42.87 7.41 14.17
CA ILE A 6 -41.71 6.50 13.99
C ILE A 6 -40.87 6.80 12.73
N ASP A 7 -41.28 7.74 11.86
CA ASP A 7 -40.63 7.95 10.56
C ASP A 7 -39.65 9.13 10.47
N GLN A 8 -38.97 9.50 11.56
CA GLN A 8 -37.95 10.57 11.53
C GLN A 8 -36.52 10.18 11.93
N GLN A 9 -36.22 8.91 12.19
CA GLN A 9 -34.86 8.48 12.58
C GLN A 9 -34.07 7.67 11.52
N HIS A 10 -34.58 7.52 10.29
CA HIS A 10 -33.92 6.73 9.23
C HIS A 10 -33.41 7.54 8.02
N MET A 11 -33.30 8.87 8.12
CA MET A 11 -32.95 9.74 6.98
C MET A 11 -31.60 10.46 7.09
N ALA A 12 -30.56 9.78 7.59
CA ALA A 12 -29.18 10.26 7.49
C ALA A 12 -28.31 9.21 6.80
N GLY A 13 -28.41 9.13 5.46
CA GLY A 13 -27.58 8.22 4.67
C GLY A 13 -27.89 8.15 3.17
N PHE A 14 -28.80 8.97 2.64
CA PHE A 14 -29.15 8.92 1.22
C PHE A 14 -28.34 9.95 0.41
N ASN A 15 -27.23 9.50 -0.18
CA ASN A 15 -26.52 10.26 -1.21
C ASN A 15 -27.27 10.09 -2.55
N PRO A 16 -27.83 11.16 -3.15
CA PRO A 16 -28.71 11.06 -4.32
C PRO A 16 -28.01 10.70 -5.65
N MET A 17 -26.70 10.42 -5.63
CA MET A 17 -25.89 10.16 -6.84
C MET A 17 -25.41 8.72 -7.01
N GLY A 18 -25.93 7.75 -6.25
CA GLY A 18 -25.89 6.32 -6.60
C GLY A 18 -24.51 5.71 -6.92
N ARG A 19 -23.41 6.33 -6.47
CA ARG A 19 -22.12 5.67 -6.39
C ARG A 19 -22.03 5.09 -5.00
N GLU A 20 -22.21 3.79 -4.85
CA GLU A 20 -21.61 3.10 -3.72
C GLU A 20 -20.12 3.42 -3.75
N GLU A 21 -19.64 4.23 -2.82
CA GLU A 21 -18.21 4.30 -2.57
C GLU A 21 -17.81 2.93 -2.05
N SER A 22 -17.29 2.07 -2.92
CA SER A 22 -16.80 0.72 -2.64
C SER A 22 -15.48 0.72 -1.85
N SER A 23 -15.33 1.70 -0.95
CA SER A 23 -14.21 1.77 -0.02
C SER A 23 -14.45 0.77 1.10
N HIS A 24 -13.51 -0.15 1.28
CA HIS A 24 -13.64 -1.24 2.22
C HIS A 24 -13.47 -0.70 3.65
N ARG A 25 -14.27 -1.20 4.60
CA ARG A 25 -14.14 -0.82 6.02
C ARG A 25 -13.25 -1.82 6.74
N LEU A 26 -12.21 -1.34 7.42
CA LEU A 26 -11.41 -2.17 8.31
C LEU A 26 -12.23 -2.43 9.58
N SER A 27 -12.29 -3.69 10.05
CA SER A 27 -12.97 -4.07 11.29
C SER A 27 -12.28 -5.30 11.89
N GLY A 28 -12.16 -5.33 13.23
CA GLY A 28 -11.46 -6.41 13.92
C GLY A 28 -9.96 -6.50 13.62
N GLN A 29 -9.27 -7.42 14.30
CA GLN A 29 -7.82 -7.61 14.14
C GLN A 29 -7.49 -8.04 12.72
N ILE A 30 -6.54 -7.36 12.08
CA ILE A 30 -6.17 -7.61 10.69
C ILE A 30 -5.09 -8.70 10.66
N SER A 31 -5.35 -9.77 9.91
CA SER A 31 -4.41 -10.86 9.66
C SER A 31 -4.71 -11.52 8.31
N LEU A 32 -3.69 -12.12 7.71
CA LEU A 32 -3.86 -12.88 6.48
C LEU A 32 -4.47 -14.24 6.81
N VAL A 33 -5.70 -14.49 6.36
CA VAL A 33 -6.38 -15.77 6.62
C VAL A 33 -5.83 -16.88 5.72
N ARG A 34 -5.61 -16.56 4.42
CA ARG A 34 -5.04 -17.46 3.41
C ARG A 34 -4.27 -16.66 2.37
N PRO A 35 -3.19 -17.20 1.81
CA PRO A 35 -2.48 -16.52 0.74
C PRO A 35 -3.37 -16.31 -0.49
N HIS A 36 -3.46 -15.08 -0.98
CA HIS A 36 -4.39 -14.69 -2.04
C HIS A 36 -3.76 -14.75 -3.44
N HIS A 37 -2.52 -14.27 -3.58
CA HIS A 37 -1.85 -14.09 -4.87
C HIS A 37 -0.93 -15.25 -5.22
N CYS A 38 -0.50 -16.03 -4.23
CA CYS A 38 0.47 -17.10 -4.39
C CYS A 38 0.10 -18.10 -5.50
N GLN A 39 -1.15 -18.58 -5.52
CA GLN A 39 -1.60 -19.58 -6.51
C GLN A 39 -1.55 -19.03 -7.93
N TRP A 40 -2.03 -17.79 -8.13
CA TRP A 40 -2.06 -17.14 -9.44
C TRP A 40 -0.68 -16.75 -9.94
N SER A 41 0.17 -16.21 -9.06
CA SER A 41 1.55 -15.87 -9.43
C SER A 41 2.37 -17.12 -9.78
N ALA A 42 2.21 -18.21 -9.02
CA ALA A 42 2.87 -19.48 -9.32
C ALA A 42 2.40 -20.06 -10.66
N PHE A 43 1.08 -20.03 -10.90
CA PHE A 43 0.52 -20.45 -12.19
C PHE A 43 1.07 -19.60 -13.34
N ALA A 44 1.04 -18.27 -13.23
CA ALA A 44 1.56 -17.37 -14.26
C ALA A 44 3.07 -17.61 -14.52
N GLN A 45 3.86 -17.84 -13.47
CA GLN A 45 5.27 -18.18 -13.61
C GLN A 45 5.47 -19.53 -14.31
N SER A 46 4.61 -20.53 -14.08
CA SER A 46 4.70 -21.84 -14.76
C SER A 46 4.48 -21.75 -16.27
N GLN A 47 3.74 -20.75 -16.74
CA GLN A 47 3.43 -20.54 -18.16
C GLN A 47 4.48 -19.66 -18.87
N ASN A 48 5.51 -19.19 -18.17
CA ASN A 48 6.48 -18.24 -18.73
C ASN A 48 7.92 -18.61 -18.39
N GLN A 49 8.80 -18.54 -19.38
CA GLN A 49 10.24 -18.73 -19.19
C GLN A 49 10.92 -17.51 -18.54
N LYS A 50 10.33 -16.32 -18.68
CA LYS A 50 10.81 -15.09 -18.04
C LYS A 50 10.27 -14.99 -16.62
N VAL A 51 10.96 -14.20 -15.79
CA VAL A 51 10.54 -13.92 -14.42
C VAL A 51 9.24 -13.12 -14.43
N VAL A 52 8.22 -13.62 -13.74
CA VAL A 52 6.94 -12.94 -13.50
C VAL A 52 7.01 -12.24 -12.14
N LYS A 53 6.52 -11.01 -12.07
CA LYS A 53 6.45 -10.26 -10.82
C LYS A 53 5.22 -10.64 -10.02
N GLY A 54 5.38 -10.91 -8.72
CA GLY A 54 4.28 -10.82 -7.77
C GLY A 54 3.86 -9.36 -7.61
N MET A 55 2.57 -9.07 -7.47
CA MET A 55 2.04 -7.71 -7.38
C MET A 55 1.17 -7.58 -6.14
N LEU A 56 1.49 -6.62 -5.27
CA LEU A 56 0.78 -6.35 -4.03
C LEU A 56 0.60 -4.85 -3.83
N ALA A 57 -0.50 -4.45 -3.19
CA ALA A 57 -0.65 -3.11 -2.66
C ALA A 57 0.07 -2.99 -1.31
N GLY A 58 0.71 -1.85 -1.06
CA GLY A 58 1.38 -1.57 0.20
C GLY A 58 0.41 -1.24 1.34
N PRO A 59 0.85 -1.38 2.60
CA PRO A 59 0.02 -1.19 3.78
C PRO A 59 -0.57 0.23 3.89
N VAL A 60 0.17 1.26 3.48
CA VAL A 60 -0.30 2.64 3.57
C VAL A 60 -1.40 2.92 2.54
N THR A 61 -1.25 2.35 1.35
CA THR A 61 -2.27 2.42 0.29
C THR A 61 -3.55 1.73 0.70
N ILE A 62 -3.46 0.51 1.23
CA ILE A 62 -4.65 -0.22 1.71
C ILE A 62 -5.34 0.56 2.82
N LEU A 63 -4.59 1.11 3.77
CA LEU A 63 -5.15 1.94 4.84
C LEU A 63 -5.83 3.20 4.29
N ASN A 64 -5.17 3.93 3.39
CA ASN A 64 -5.65 5.23 2.92
C ASN A 64 -6.88 5.13 2.03
N TRP A 65 -7.04 4.02 1.29
CA TRP A 65 -8.21 3.74 0.46
C TRP A 65 -9.27 2.89 1.17
N SER A 66 -9.09 2.66 2.47
CA SER A 66 -10.09 2.02 3.33
C SER A 66 -10.65 3.03 4.32
N PHE A 67 -11.83 2.73 4.87
CA PHE A 67 -12.30 3.41 6.08
C PHE A 67 -11.57 2.82 7.29
N PRO A 68 -10.70 3.60 7.97
CA PRO A 68 -9.95 3.10 9.11
C PRO A 68 -10.89 2.83 10.28
N ARG A 69 -10.43 1.97 11.18
CA ARG A 69 -11.09 1.71 12.45
C ARG A 69 -10.94 2.91 13.38
N GLU A 70 -11.94 3.15 14.20
CA GLU A 70 -11.94 4.24 15.19
C GLU A 70 -11.36 3.82 16.54
N ASP A 71 -11.28 2.50 16.80
CA ASP A 71 -10.90 1.96 18.11
C ASP A 71 -9.40 1.67 18.26
N VAL A 72 -8.63 1.75 17.18
CA VAL A 72 -7.16 1.59 17.17
C VAL A 72 -6.51 2.72 16.38
N SER A 73 -5.26 3.04 16.70
CA SER A 73 -4.54 4.09 15.98
C SER A 73 -4.29 3.71 14.51
N THR A 74 -4.16 4.72 13.64
CA THR A 74 -3.72 4.56 12.24
C THR A 74 -2.41 3.78 12.16
N LYS A 75 -1.44 4.11 13.03
CA LYS A 75 -0.14 3.43 13.12
C LYS A 75 -0.28 1.94 13.40
N GLU A 76 -1.13 1.59 14.37
CA GLU A 76 -1.37 0.20 14.75
C GLU A 76 -2.09 -0.58 13.64
N SER A 77 -3.09 0.03 13.00
CA SER A 77 -3.76 -0.55 11.84
C SER A 77 -2.79 -0.83 10.69
N THR A 78 -1.92 0.14 10.37
CA THR A 78 -0.88 -0.02 9.34
C THR A 78 0.10 -1.12 9.70
N LEU A 79 0.46 -1.28 10.97
CA LEU A 79 1.35 -2.34 11.41
C LEU A 79 0.73 -3.73 11.21
N GLN A 80 -0.55 -3.90 11.56
CA GLN A 80 -1.26 -5.16 11.32
C GLN A 80 -1.36 -5.47 9.82
N LEU A 81 -1.66 -4.46 9.00
CA LEU A 81 -1.63 -4.58 7.54
C LEU A 81 -0.25 -4.98 7.04
N ALA A 82 0.82 -4.35 7.52
CA ALA A 82 2.18 -4.65 7.11
C ALA A 82 2.59 -6.10 7.45
N LEU A 83 2.17 -6.62 8.61
CA LEU A 83 2.38 -8.02 8.99
C LEU A 83 1.61 -8.99 8.09
N ALA A 84 0.34 -8.70 7.80
CA ALA A 84 -0.46 -9.52 6.89
C ALA A 84 0.14 -9.57 5.47
N ILE A 85 0.60 -8.43 4.95
CA ILE A 85 1.24 -8.37 3.63
C ILE A 85 2.62 -9.05 3.67
N GLN A 86 3.37 -8.97 4.76
CA GLN A 86 4.63 -9.71 4.92
C GLN A 86 4.41 -11.22 4.77
N GLU A 87 3.34 -11.76 5.36
CA GLU A 87 3.01 -13.19 5.21
C GLU A 87 2.72 -13.55 3.75
N GLU A 88 2.04 -12.69 3.00
CA GLU A 88 1.78 -12.88 1.56
C GLU A 88 3.09 -12.81 0.75
N VAL A 89 3.97 -11.84 1.04
CA VAL A 89 5.29 -11.71 0.39
C VAL A 89 6.13 -12.97 0.60
N LEU A 90 6.17 -13.49 1.82
CA LEU A 90 6.88 -14.73 2.12
C LEU A 90 6.21 -15.94 1.46
N GLY A 91 4.89 -15.93 1.31
CA GLY A 91 4.14 -16.92 0.53
C GLY A 91 4.57 -16.92 -0.94
N LEU A 92 4.66 -15.74 -1.57
CA LEU A 92 5.11 -15.58 -2.95
C LEU A 92 6.55 -16.07 -3.13
N GLU A 93 7.45 -15.68 -2.23
CA GLU A 93 8.85 -16.14 -2.26
C GLU A 93 8.95 -17.66 -2.14
N LYS A 94 8.19 -18.28 -1.22
CA LYS A 94 8.14 -19.75 -1.04
C LYS A 94 7.64 -20.48 -2.30
N ASN A 95 6.78 -19.83 -3.09
CA ASN A 95 6.28 -20.35 -4.36
C ASN A 95 7.20 -20.03 -5.56
N GLY A 96 8.43 -19.57 -5.31
CA GLY A 96 9.45 -19.38 -6.34
C GLY A 96 9.39 -18.04 -7.07
N ILE A 97 8.57 -17.10 -6.60
CA ILE A 97 8.51 -15.74 -7.14
C ILE A 97 9.71 -14.94 -6.62
N ARG A 98 10.65 -14.63 -7.52
CA ARG A 98 11.91 -13.94 -7.17
C ARG A 98 11.89 -12.42 -7.34
N MET A 99 10.82 -11.89 -7.92
CA MET A 99 10.58 -10.44 -8.06
C MET A 99 9.20 -10.12 -7.54
N ILE A 100 9.11 -9.25 -6.53
CA ILE A 100 7.84 -8.89 -5.89
C ILE A 100 7.72 -7.37 -5.90
N GLN A 101 6.62 -6.87 -6.44
CA GLN A 101 6.30 -5.46 -6.50
C GLN A 101 5.24 -5.13 -5.44
N ILE A 102 5.55 -4.14 -4.60
CA ILE A 102 4.70 -3.64 -3.52
C ILE A 102 4.48 -2.15 -3.77
N ASP A 103 3.27 -1.77 -4.18
CA ASP A 103 2.99 -0.43 -4.66
C ASP A 103 2.36 0.45 -3.58
N GLU A 104 2.95 1.63 -3.37
CA GLU A 104 2.49 2.63 -2.42
C GLU A 104 1.97 3.88 -3.13
N ALA A 105 0.89 3.69 -3.88
CA ALA A 105 0.26 4.74 -4.68
C ALA A 105 -0.30 5.89 -3.82
N ALA A 106 -0.80 5.58 -2.62
CA ALA A 106 -1.43 6.57 -1.74
C ALA A 106 -0.49 7.15 -0.67
N LEU A 107 0.81 6.85 -0.72
CA LEU A 107 1.75 7.33 0.30
C LEU A 107 1.76 8.85 0.41
N GLY A 108 1.67 9.56 -0.72
CA GLY A 108 1.65 11.02 -0.75
C GLY A 108 0.29 11.66 -0.49
N GLU A 109 -0.80 10.90 -0.42
CA GLU A 109 -2.16 11.46 -0.41
C GLU A 109 -2.54 12.14 0.91
N LYS A 110 -2.01 11.65 2.04
CA LYS A 110 -2.30 12.18 3.38
C LYS A 110 -1.12 12.90 4.03
N LEU A 111 -0.18 13.40 3.23
CA LEU A 111 0.90 14.20 3.78
C LEU A 111 0.37 15.51 4.38
N PRO A 112 0.87 15.91 5.56
CA PRO A 112 0.59 17.24 6.10
C PRO A 112 0.92 18.34 5.09
N LEU A 113 0.22 19.47 5.10
CA LEU A 113 0.52 20.56 4.16
C LEU A 113 1.91 21.18 4.40
N ARG A 114 2.36 21.18 5.65
CA ARG A 114 3.68 21.71 6.05
C ARG A 114 4.72 20.60 5.95
N GLN A 115 5.77 20.85 5.16
CA GLN A 115 6.87 19.91 4.97
C GLN A 115 7.61 19.54 6.26
N SER A 116 7.69 20.48 7.22
CA SER A 116 8.29 20.25 8.54
C SER A 116 7.61 19.11 9.31
N ASP A 117 6.31 18.89 9.06
CA ASP A 117 5.48 18.01 9.88
C ASP A 117 5.42 16.59 9.26
N TRP A 118 5.92 16.43 8.03
CA TRP A 118 5.93 15.15 7.29
C TRP A 118 6.64 14.05 8.06
N CYS A 119 7.78 14.37 8.66
CA CYS A 119 8.67 13.41 9.31
C CYS A 119 8.12 12.92 10.65
N PHE A 120 7.50 13.84 11.41
CA PHE A 120 7.15 13.61 12.81
C PHE A 120 5.78 12.96 12.99
N GLU A 121 4.86 13.12 12.03
CA GLU A 121 3.49 12.63 12.20
C GLU A 121 3.11 11.51 11.25
N TYR A 122 3.63 11.51 10.02
CA TYR A 122 3.15 10.60 8.97
C TYR A 122 4.22 9.60 8.51
N LEU A 123 5.40 10.10 8.13
CA LEU A 123 6.46 9.23 7.60
C LEU A 123 7.13 8.37 8.68
N ASP A 124 7.04 8.75 9.97
CA ASP A 124 7.46 7.98 11.16
C ASP A 124 6.99 6.53 11.12
N TRP A 125 5.73 6.31 10.75
CA TRP A 125 5.11 4.99 10.83
C TRP A 125 4.89 4.40 9.44
N ALA A 126 4.61 5.23 8.44
CA ALA A 126 4.35 4.78 7.08
C ALA A 126 5.57 4.07 6.48
N ILE A 127 6.78 4.64 6.65
CA ILE A 127 8.00 4.07 6.08
C ILE A 127 8.41 2.78 6.80
N PRO A 128 8.49 2.71 8.15
CA PRO A 128 8.79 1.46 8.82
C PRO A 128 7.77 0.36 8.56
N ALA A 129 6.48 0.70 8.42
CA ALA A 129 5.46 -0.27 8.04
C ALA A 129 5.74 -0.86 6.65
N PHE A 130 6.06 -0.04 5.66
CA PHE A 130 6.46 -0.52 4.33
C PHE A 130 7.72 -1.41 4.39
N ARG A 131 8.74 -1.00 5.15
CA ARG A 131 9.97 -1.80 5.35
C ARG A 131 9.68 -3.15 6.00
N LEU A 132 8.75 -3.18 6.96
CA LEU A 132 8.36 -4.40 7.64
C LEU A 132 7.85 -5.43 6.63
N VAL A 133 7.05 -5.03 5.65
CA VAL A 133 6.46 -5.93 4.63
C VAL A 133 7.51 -6.86 3.99
N HIS A 134 8.69 -6.34 3.65
CA HIS A 134 9.72 -7.13 2.96
C HIS A 134 10.95 -7.46 3.83
N SER A 135 10.97 -7.06 5.11
CA SER A 135 12.14 -7.22 5.98
C SER A 135 12.68 -8.65 6.12
N LYS A 136 11.87 -9.68 5.87
CA LYS A 136 12.25 -11.11 6.02
C LYS A 136 12.55 -11.82 4.70
N VAL A 137 12.51 -11.11 3.55
CA VAL A 137 12.83 -11.73 2.25
C VAL A 137 14.32 -12.01 2.14
N LYS A 138 14.67 -12.98 1.30
CA LYS A 138 16.06 -13.32 1.03
C LYS A 138 16.76 -12.18 0.25
N PRO A 139 18.08 -12.01 0.41
CA PRO A 139 18.83 -10.97 -0.31
C PRO A 139 18.75 -11.06 -1.84
N GLU A 140 18.49 -12.24 -2.38
CA GLU A 140 18.34 -12.49 -3.83
C GLU A 140 16.96 -12.12 -4.37
N THR A 141 15.96 -11.99 -3.49
CA THR A 141 14.60 -11.59 -3.86
C THR A 141 14.57 -10.10 -4.13
N GLN A 142 14.19 -9.74 -5.35
CA GLN A 142 14.11 -8.33 -5.74
C GLN A 142 12.76 -7.75 -5.35
N ILE A 143 12.81 -6.72 -4.52
CA ILE A 143 11.62 -5.94 -4.15
C ILE A 143 11.55 -4.71 -5.03
N HIS A 144 10.41 -4.54 -5.69
CA HIS A 144 10.09 -3.39 -6.53
C HIS A 144 9.01 -2.59 -5.84
N THR A 145 8.99 -1.28 -6.07
CA THR A 145 7.89 -0.43 -5.62
C THR A 145 7.63 0.64 -6.65
N HIS A 146 6.35 0.88 -6.92
CA HIS A 146 5.87 2.04 -7.64
C HIS A 146 5.17 2.99 -6.67
N MET A 147 5.45 4.28 -6.82
CA MET A 147 4.81 5.36 -6.07
C MET A 147 4.30 6.41 -7.04
N LYS A 148 3.15 7.01 -6.72
CA LYS A 148 2.61 8.14 -7.48
C LYS A 148 3.41 9.41 -7.14
N HIS A 149 3.63 10.27 -8.13
CA HIS A 149 4.54 11.42 -8.06
C HIS A 149 4.28 12.36 -6.88
N TYR A 150 5.33 12.62 -6.08
CA TYR A 150 5.51 13.88 -5.33
C TYR A 150 7.03 14.16 -5.18
N VAL A 151 7.54 15.13 -5.93
CA VAL A 151 8.98 15.47 -6.03
C VAL A 151 9.65 15.77 -4.67
N PRO A 152 8.99 16.46 -3.70
CA PRO A 152 9.64 16.72 -2.42
C PRO A 152 9.74 15.48 -1.52
N ILE A 153 8.84 14.49 -1.65
CA ILE A 153 8.97 13.21 -0.95
C ILE A 153 10.19 12.47 -1.47
N LEU A 154 10.44 12.51 -2.78
CA LEU A 154 11.50 11.73 -3.40
C LEU A 154 12.87 12.05 -2.82
N LEU A 155 13.20 13.32 -2.57
CA LEU A 155 14.48 13.70 -1.95
C LEU A 155 14.57 13.22 -0.50
N PHE A 156 13.49 13.38 0.26
CA PHE A 156 13.43 12.92 1.65
C PHE A 156 13.55 11.39 1.73
N TRP A 157 12.83 10.71 0.85
CA TRP A 157 12.80 9.27 0.75
C TRP A 157 14.14 8.75 0.26
N MET A 158 14.72 9.25 -0.84
CA MET A 158 16.04 8.82 -1.33
C MET A 158 17.13 8.97 -0.27
N ASN A 159 17.18 10.09 0.46
CA ASN A 159 18.20 10.29 1.51
C ASN A 159 18.04 9.28 2.66
N TRP A 160 16.81 8.90 3.00
CA TRP A 160 16.49 7.95 4.07
C TRP A 160 16.49 6.47 3.59
N PHE A 161 16.28 6.26 2.30
CA PHE A 161 16.17 4.96 1.63
C PHE A 161 17.56 4.39 1.29
N VAL A 162 18.56 5.24 1.03
CA VAL A 162 19.96 4.84 0.84
C VAL A 162 20.51 4.04 2.03
N ASP A 163 20.08 4.34 3.26
CA ASP A 163 20.49 3.57 4.46
C ASP A 163 19.85 2.18 4.52
N THR A 164 18.68 2.00 3.91
CA THR A 164 17.94 0.73 3.88
C THR A 164 18.39 -0.16 2.71
N LEU A 165 18.82 0.44 1.59
CA LEU A 165 19.28 -0.26 0.38
C LEU A 165 20.56 -1.09 0.55
N LYS A 166 21.38 -0.77 1.55
CA LYS A 166 22.61 -1.54 1.78
C LYS A 166 22.36 -2.96 2.29
N GLN A 167 21.16 -3.25 2.81
CA GLN A 167 20.86 -4.53 3.48
C GLN A 167 20.04 -5.53 2.65
N GLN A 168 19.31 -5.10 1.63
CA GLN A 168 18.48 -5.97 0.78
C GLN A 168 18.48 -5.43 -0.66
N SER A 169 18.51 -6.29 -1.69
CA SER A 169 18.52 -5.90 -3.12
C SER A 169 17.19 -5.30 -3.60
N VAL A 170 16.69 -4.28 -2.90
CA VAL A 170 15.48 -3.54 -3.24
C VAL A 170 15.80 -2.60 -4.40
N ARG A 171 14.98 -2.64 -5.46
CA ARG A 171 15.09 -1.77 -6.63
C ARG A 171 13.86 -0.90 -6.74
N VAL A 172 14.03 0.41 -6.54
CA VAL A 172 12.95 1.37 -6.72
C VAL A 172 12.85 1.72 -8.19
N PHE A 173 11.70 1.43 -8.79
CA PHE A 173 11.41 1.83 -10.17
C PHE A 173 10.51 3.06 -10.13
N MET A 174 11.12 4.23 -10.28
CA MET A 174 10.37 5.47 -10.50
C MET A 174 9.95 5.53 -11.97
N ILE A 175 8.68 5.26 -12.26
CA ILE A 175 8.15 5.46 -13.62
C ILE A 175 7.87 6.95 -13.78
N SER A 176 8.81 7.66 -14.40
CA SER A 176 8.70 9.07 -14.77
C SER A 176 7.58 9.27 -15.81
N ILE A 177 6.46 9.88 -15.42
CA ILE A 177 5.51 10.46 -16.39
C ILE A 177 6.12 11.69 -17.09
N LEU A 178 7.25 12.23 -16.58
CA LEU A 178 7.92 13.39 -17.14
C LEU A 178 8.58 13.17 -18.52
N LEU A 179 8.88 11.92 -18.93
CA LEU A 179 9.52 11.69 -20.24
C LEU A 179 8.55 11.93 -21.41
N VAL A 180 7.24 11.79 -21.21
CA VAL A 180 6.25 12.09 -22.25
C VAL A 180 6.01 13.60 -22.40
N SER A 181 6.09 14.38 -21.31
CA SER A 181 5.94 15.85 -21.41
C SER A 181 7.18 16.59 -21.91
N LEU A 182 8.38 16.00 -21.82
CA LEU A 182 9.61 16.59 -22.37
C LEU A 182 9.85 16.22 -23.85
N GLN A 183 9.26 15.14 -24.36
CA GLN A 183 9.30 14.80 -25.80
C GLN A 183 8.16 15.42 -26.62
N LEU A 184 7.17 16.06 -25.99
CA LEU A 184 6.09 16.81 -26.67
C LEU A 184 6.33 18.33 -26.69
N LYS A 185 7.53 18.78 -26.28
CA LYS A 185 7.97 20.18 -26.33
C LYS A 185 9.28 20.38 -27.11
N SER A 186 9.62 19.43 -28.00
CA SER A 186 10.69 19.59 -29.00
C SER A 186 10.12 19.57 -30.40
#